data_AF-A0A2G9MD69-F1
#
_entry.id   AF-A0A2G9MD69-F1
#
_cell.length_a   1.000
_cell.length_b   1.000
_cell.length_c   1.000
_cell.angle_alpha   90.00
_cell.angle_beta   90.00
_cell.angle_gamma   90.00
#
_symmetry.space_group_name_H-M   'P 1'
#
loop_
_entity.id
_entity.type
_entity.pdbx_description
1 polymer ?
#
loop_
_entity_poly.entity_id
_entity_poly.type
_entity_poly.pdbx_seq_one_letter_code
_entity_poly.pdbx_strand_id
1 'polypeptide(L)'
;HIAEARDAFRRIGCKKPIRLISHLDCDGICSCALLVHALNRAGFTYNISIVQQLDEAAISQILREKYSLFFFTDIGSGHLPLIKKYASGKQAFILDHHEIEGCSHGSEIIHINPHLFSIDGSREISGSGVVYLFARELDKINAEMAHIAVIGAIGDVQENNGFLRLNEEIAAVAEQTGKIKRSRGLRIFGSQTRPIH
;
A
#
# COMPACT_ATOMS: atom_id res chain seq x y z
N HIS A 1 -3.26 5.66 -14.58
CA HIS A 1 -2.59 4.74 -13.65
C HIS A 1 -3.47 4.28 -12.48
N ILE A 2 -3.76 5.08 -11.44
CA ILE A 2 -4.65 4.60 -10.34
C ILE A 2 -6.08 4.31 -10.85
N ALA A 3 -6.66 5.19 -11.66
CA ALA A 3 -7.98 4.95 -12.26
C ALA A 3 -8.01 3.73 -13.20
N GLU A 4 -6.93 3.50 -13.97
CA GLU A 4 -6.79 2.31 -14.82
C GLU A 4 -6.66 1.04 -13.98
N ALA A 5 -5.91 1.09 -12.87
CA ALA A 5 -5.79 0.00 -11.92
C ALA A 5 -7.14 -0.31 -11.26
N ARG A 6 -7.91 0.71 -10.87
CA ARG A 6 -9.30 0.58 -10.40
C ARG A 6 -10.15 -0.13 -11.45
N ASP A 7 -10.09 0.31 -12.71
CA ASP A 7 -10.91 -0.27 -13.78
C ASP A 7 -10.50 -1.70 -14.11
N ALA A 8 -9.21 -2.01 -14.04
CA ALA A 8 -8.73 -3.38 -14.16
C ALA A 8 -9.20 -4.25 -13.00
N PHE A 9 -9.11 -3.76 -11.76
CA PHE A 9 -9.56 -4.48 -10.57
C PHE A 9 -11.08 -4.75 -10.61
N ARG A 10 -11.89 -3.75 -10.97
CA ARG A 10 -13.35 -3.89 -11.10
C ARG A 10 -13.76 -4.94 -12.14
N ARG A 11 -12.98 -5.12 -13.21
CA ARG A 11 -13.25 -6.13 -14.26
C ARG A 11 -13.07 -7.58 -13.79
N ILE A 12 -12.27 -7.82 -12.75
CA ILE A 12 -11.99 -9.18 -12.24
C ILE A 12 -13.23 -9.77 -11.57
N GLY A 13 -13.97 -8.94 -10.82
CA GLY A 13 -15.11 -9.36 -10.00
C GLY A 13 -14.70 -10.20 -8.77
N CYS A 14 -15.63 -10.37 -7.83
CA CYS A 14 -15.37 -10.94 -6.50
C CYS A 14 -15.51 -12.47 -6.38
N LYS A 15 -15.27 -13.22 -7.47
CA LYS A 15 -15.55 -14.68 -7.51
C LYS A 15 -14.46 -15.56 -6.90
N LYS A 16 -13.21 -15.10 -6.88
CA LYS A 16 -12.06 -15.86 -6.40
C LYS A 16 -11.35 -15.10 -5.29
N PRO A 17 -10.79 -15.79 -4.29
CA PRO A 17 -10.06 -15.13 -3.22
C PRO A 17 -8.80 -14.43 -3.76
N ILE A 18 -8.46 -13.30 -3.16
CA ILE A 18 -7.24 -12.55 -3.42
C ILE A 18 -6.12 -13.08 -2.54
N ARG A 19 -4.92 -13.24 -3.10
CA ARG A 19 -3.72 -13.46 -2.30
C ARG A 19 -3.05 -12.12 -2.00
N LEU A 20 -3.09 -11.68 -0.74
CA LEU A 20 -2.52 -10.41 -0.29
C LEU A 20 -1.22 -10.65 0.47
N ILE A 21 -0.16 -9.95 0.08
CA ILE A 21 1.16 -9.97 0.69
C ILE A 21 1.51 -8.53 1.07
N SER A 22 1.93 -8.31 2.31
CA SER A 22 2.35 -7.00 2.79
C SER A 22 3.63 -7.06 3.62
N HIS A 23 4.34 -5.95 3.72
CA HIS A 23 5.58 -5.84 4.49
C HIS A 23 5.34 -5.90 6.02
N LEU A 24 6.34 -6.41 6.76
CA LEU A 24 6.31 -6.55 8.23
C LEU A 24 6.91 -5.30 8.91
N ASP A 25 6.22 -4.19 8.75
CA ASP A 25 6.46 -2.96 9.49
C ASP A 25 5.16 -2.16 9.64
N CYS A 26 5.25 -0.91 10.11
CA CYS A 26 4.07 -0.09 10.31
C CYS A 26 3.38 0.26 8.99
N ASP A 27 4.14 0.60 7.95
CA ASP A 27 3.59 1.04 6.66
C ASP A 27 2.94 -0.13 5.91
N GLY A 28 3.56 -1.30 5.90
CA GLY A 28 3.02 -2.54 5.35
C GLY A 28 1.79 -3.04 6.09
N ILE A 29 1.76 -2.99 7.43
CA ILE A 29 0.56 -3.37 8.18
C ILE A 29 -0.60 -2.40 7.91
N CYS A 30 -0.33 -1.08 7.87
CA CYS A 30 -1.33 -0.08 7.53
C CYS A 30 -1.84 -0.24 6.10
N SER A 31 -0.95 -0.51 5.15
CA SER A 31 -1.26 -0.82 3.75
C SER A 31 -2.19 -2.03 3.64
N CYS A 32 -1.87 -3.11 4.34
CA CYS A 32 -2.71 -4.31 4.38
C CYS A 32 -4.11 -3.98 4.93
N ALA A 33 -4.19 -3.26 6.05
CA ALA A 33 -5.46 -2.88 6.68
C ALA A 33 -6.33 -2.00 5.76
N LEU A 34 -5.74 -1.02 5.07
CA LEU A 34 -6.41 -0.16 4.12
C LEU A 34 -7.03 -0.95 2.95
N LEU A 35 -6.24 -1.86 2.37
CA LEU A 35 -6.72 -2.68 1.28
C LEU A 35 -7.80 -3.65 1.76
N VAL A 36 -7.60 -4.32 2.90
CA VAL A 36 -8.57 -5.21 3.52
C VAL A 36 -9.91 -4.51 3.77
N HIS A 37 -9.89 -3.28 4.27
CA HIS A 37 -11.11 -2.46 4.45
C HIS A 37 -11.85 -2.28 3.12
N ALA A 38 -11.14 -1.88 2.07
CA ALA A 38 -11.73 -1.70 0.74
C ALA A 38 -12.25 -3.02 0.15
N LEU A 39 -11.51 -4.12 0.31
CA LEU A 39 -11.90 -5.45 -0.18
C LEU A 39 -13.16 -5.98 0.51
N ASN A 40 -13.25 -5.83 1.83
CA ASN A 40 -14.44 -6.23 2.60
C ASN A 40 -15.68 -5.50 2.12
N ARG A 41 -15.58 -4.18 1.91
CA ARG A 41 -16.67 -3.36 1.38
C ARG A 41 -17.07 -3.75 -0.04
N ALA A 42 -16.10 -4.14 -0.86
CA ALA A 42 -16.31 -4.60 -2.22
C ALA A 42 -16.73 -6.09 -2.32
N GLY A 43 -16.88 -6.80 -1.19
CA GLY A 43 -17.34 -8.19 -1.15
C GLY A 43 -16.30 -9.22 -1.60
N PHE A 44 -15.01 -8.88 -1.58
CA PHE A 44 -13.92 -9.79 -1.93
C PHE A 44 -13.48 -10.60 -0.71
N THR A 45 -13.15 -11.87 -0.94
CA THR A 45 -12.43 -12.71 0.04
C THR A 45 -10.94 -12.68 -0.24
N TYR A 46 -10.13 -12.91 0.78
CA TYR A 46 -8.67 -12.81 0.67
C TYR A 46 -7.94 -13.72 1.68
N ASN A 47 -6.67 -14.01 1.38
CA ASN A 47 -5.72 -14.64 2.29
C ASN A 47 -4.47 -13.77 2.40
N ILE A 48 -4.07 -13.46 3.63
CA ILE A 48 -3.01 -12.48 3.94
C ILE A 48 -1.73 -13.20 4.34
N SER A 49 -0.59 -12.67 3.92
CA SER A 49 0.69 -12.90 4.59
C SER A 49 1.37 -11.57 4.84
N ILE A 50 1.86 -11.39 6.06
CA ILE A 50 2.76 -10.31 6.41
C ILE A 50 4.17 -10.89 6.42
N VAL A 51 5.06 -10.33 5.61
CA VAL A 51 6.40 -10.87 5.36
C VAL A 51 7.46 -9.82 5.63
N GLN A 52 8.57 -10.24 6.23
CA GLN A 52 9.69 -9.34 6.50
C GLN A 52 10.50 -9.02 5.23
N GLN A 53 10.62 -9.98 4.33
CA GLN A 53 11.37 -9.84 3.09
C GLN A 53 10.70 -10.67 2.01
N LEU A 54 10.94 -10.29 0.75
CA LEU A 54 10.36 -10.94 -0.43
C LEU A 54 11.49 -11.45 -1.34
N ASP A 55 12.26 -12.42 -0.84
CA ASP A 55 13.31 -13.07 -1.63
C ASP A 55 12.75 -13.95 -2.77
N GLU A 56 13.61 -14.42 -3.68
CA GLU A 56 13.17 -15.25 -4.81
C GLU A 56 12.48 -16.54 -4.35
N ALA A 57 12.91 -17.14 -3.23
CA ALA A 57 12.31 -18.35 -2.70
C ALA A 57 10.87 -18.09 -2.27
N ALA A 58 10.63 -17.03 -1.50
CA ALA A 58 9.31 -16.56 -1.07
C ALA A 58 8.41 -16.22 -2.27
N ILE A 59 8.92 -15.43 -3.23
CA ILE A 59 8.17 -15.07 -4.45
C ILE A 59 7.74 -16.32 -5.20
N SER A 60 8.67 -17.25 -5.43
CA SER A 60 8.38 -18.47 -6.16
C SER A 60 7.37 -19.37 -5.43
N GLN A 61 7.41 -19.41 -4.09
CA GLN A 61 6.47 -20.20 -3.30
C GLN A 61 5.07 -19.58 -3.34
N ILE A 62 4.97 -18.28 -3.06
CA ILE A 62 3.71 -17.52 -3.04
C ILE A 62 3.03 -17.60 -4.41
N LEU A 63 3.76 -17.32 -5.48
CA LEU A 63 3.19 -17.31 -6.83
C LEU A 63 2.93 -18.72 -7.37
N ARG A 64 3.39 -19.81 -6.72
CA ARG A 64 2.97 -21.19 -7.05
C ARG A 64 1.62 -21.57 -6.42
N GLU A 65 1.14 -20.81 -5.44
CA GLU A 65 -0.17 -21.04 -4.83
C GLU A 65 -1.29 -20.89 -5.89
N LYS A 66 -2.41 -21.61 -5.69
CA LYS A 66 -3.53 -21.68 -6.65
C LYS A 66 -4.45 -20.45 -6.60
N TYR A 67 -3.86 -19.26 -6.68
CA TYR A 67 -4.59 -17.99 -6.83
C TYR A 67 -4.40 -17.43 -8.23
N SER A 68 -5.40 -16.71 -8.72
CA SER A 68 -5.33 -15.99 -10.01
C SER A 68 -5.04 -14.51 -9.84
N LEU A 69 -5.19 -13.97 -8.63
CA LEU A 69 -5.06 -12.55 -8.33
C LEU A 69 -4.22 -12.36 -7.07
N PHE A 70 -3.14 -11.61 -7.22
CA PHE A 70 -2.18 -11.27 -6.18
C PHE A 70 -2.14 -9.77 -5.95
N PHE A 71 -1.99 -9.37 -4.70
CA PHE A 71 -1.69 -8.02 -4.29
C PHE A 71 -0.42 -8.03 -3.45
N PHE A 72 0.52 -7.17 -3.81
CA PHE A 72 1.69 -6.83 -3.01
C PHE A 72 1.52 -5.38 -2.58
N THR A 73 1.53 -5.14 -1.27
CA THR A 73 1.38 -3.81 -0.69
C THR A 73 2.60 -3.46 0.13
N ASP A 74 3.16 -2.28 -0.11
CA ASP A 74 4.41 -1.81 0.50
C ASP A 74 5.63 -2.71 0.25
N ILE A 75 5.55 -3.53 -0.80
CA ILE A 75 6.63 -4.43 -1.19
C ILE A 75 6.49 -4.82 -2.66
N GLY A 76 7.60 -5.17 -3.29
CA GLY A 76 7.64 -5.84 -4.60
C GLY A 76 8.21 -5.01 -5.75
N SER A 77 8.34 -3.68 -5.63
CA SER A 77 8.91 -2.83 -6.70
C SER A 77 10.37 -3.17 -7.02
N GLY A 78 11.15 -3.52 -5.99
CA GLY A 78 12.52 -4.03 -6.15
C GLY A 78 12.60 -5.47 -6.69
N HIS A 79 11.48 -6.16 -6.87
CA HIS A 79 11.45 -7.55 -7.32
C HIS A 79 10.55 -7.78 -8.54
N LEU A 80 10.24 -6.72 -9.29
CA LEU A 80 9.39 -6.82 -10.49
C LEU A 80 9.84 -7.90 -11.48
N PRO A 81 11.14 -8.07 -11.82
CA PRO A 81 11.54 -9.10 -12.77
C PRO A 81 11.21 -10.52 -12.29
N LEU A 82 11.39 -10.77 -10.99
CA LEU A 82 11.08 -12.05 -10.35
C LEU A 82 9.57 -12.27 -10.27
N ILE A 83 8.81 -11.26 -9.84
CA ILE A 83 7.34 -11.35 -9.80
C ILE A 83 6.82 -11.66 -11.21
N LYS A 84 7.31 -10.97 -12.25
CA LYS A 84 6.94 -11.23 -13.65
C LYS A 84 7.25 -12.66 -14.10
N LYS A 85 8.44 -13.17 -13.77
CA LYS A 85 8.86 -14.54 -14.07
C LYS A 85 7.88 -15.58 -13.52
N TYR A 86 7.38 -15.39 -12.30
CA TYR A 86 6.53 -16.38 -11.60
C TYR A 86 5.01 -16.10 -11.70
N ALA A 87 4.62 -14.89 -12.10
CA ALA A 87 3.22 -14.48 -12.23
C ALA A 87 2.58 -14.84 -13.57
N SER A 88 3.26 -15.57 -14.46
CA SER A 88 2.69 -15.96 -15.77
C SER A 88 1.30 -16.62 -15.62
N GLY A 89 0.33 -16.10 -16.37
CA GLY A 89 -1.07 -16.55 -16.33
C GLY A 89 -1.85 -16.10 -15.09
N LYS A 90 -1.30 -15.19 -14.28
CA LYS A 90 -1.92 -14.59 -13.09
C LYS A 90 -1.92 -13.07 -13.24
N GLN A 91 -2.81 -12.42 -12.50
CA GLN A 91 -2.84 -10.97 -12.38
C GLN A 91 -2.20 -10.57 -11.05
N ALA A 92 -1.26 -9.62 -11.09
CA ALA A 92 -0.61 -9.09 -9.90
C ALA A 92 -0.76 -7.57 -9.85
N PHE A 93 -1.17 -7.06 -8.69
CA PHE A 93 -1.14 -5.65 -8.35
C PHE A 93 0.00 -5.41 -7.38
N ILE A 94 0.82 -4.40 -7.66
CA ILE A 94 1.92 -3.97 -6.79
C ILE A 94 1.66 -2.51 -6.45
N LEU A 95 1.36 -2.23 -5.18
CA LEU A 95 1.07 -0.90 -4.65
C LEU A 95 2.15 -0.58 -3.63
N ASP A 96 3.14 0.18 -4.07
CA ASP A 96 4.41 0.28 -3.37
C ASP A 96 5.07 1.62 -3.69
N HIS A 97 5.98 2.06 -2.83
CA HIS A 97 6.67 3.34 -2.89
C HIS A 97 8.21 3.21 -2.98
N HIS A 98 8.74 2.00 -2.83
CA HIS A 98 10.17 1.74 -2.93
C HIS A 98 10.73 1.95 -4.35
N GLU A 99 12.05 2.05 -4.46
CA GLU A 99 12.76 2.07 -5.74
C GLU A 99 12.39 0.89 -6.65
N ILE A 100 12.36 1.17 -7.95
CA ILE A 100 11.88 0.24 -8.95
C ILE A 100 13.05 -0.50 -9.58
N GLU A 101 13.06 -1.83 -9.51
CA GLU A 101 14.01 -2.63 -10.26
C GLU A 101 13.36 -3.16 -11.56
N GLY A 102 13.93 -2.80 -12.72
CA GLY A 102 13.44 -3.27 -14.02
C GLY A 102 12.25 -2.45 -14.56
N CYS A 103 11.43 -3.07 -15.41
CA CYS A 103 10.34 -2.39 -16.11
C CYS A 103 9.03 -3.19 -16.02
N SER A 104 7.92 -2.50 -15.77
CA SER A 104 6.57 -3.06 -15.59
C SER A 104 5.82 -3.36 -16.90
N HIS A 105 6.52 -3.60 -18.01
CA HIS A 105 5.86 -3.86 -19.29
C HIS A 105 5.17 -5.24 -19.30
N GLY A 106 3.84 -5.25 -19.40
CA GLY A 106 3.01 -6.45 -19.58
C GLY A 106 1.61 -6.26 -19.00
N SER A 107 0.59 -6.88 -19.60
CA SER A 107 -0.81 -6.77 -19.14
C SER A 107 -1.10 -7.51 -17.83
N GLU A 108 -0.18 -8.38 -17.38
CA GLU A 108 -0.33 -9.24 -16.20
C GLU A 108 -0.01 -8.51 -14.89
N ILE A 109 0.84 -7.49 -14.93
CA ILE A 109 1.27 -6.72 -13.75
C ILE A 109 0.73 -5.30 -13.84
N ILE A 110 0.00 -4.91 -12.81
CA ILE A 110 -0.44 -3.53 -12.60
C ILE A 110 0.42 -2.97 -11.46
N HIS A 111 1.34 -2.09 -11.82
CA HIS A 111 2.27 -1.47 -10.88
C HIS A 111 1.86 -0.03 -10.62
N ILE A 112 1.49 0.27 -9.37
CA ILE A 112 1.21 1.61 -8.88
C ILE A 112 2.36 2.00 -7.97
N ASN A 113 3.24 2.86 -8.48
CA ASN A 113 4.37 3.36 -7.71
C ASN A 113 4.64 4.85 -8.06
N PRO A 114 4.86 5.71 -7.06
CA PRO A 114 5.11 7.15 -7.23
C PRO A 114 6.33 7.47 -8.10
N HIS A 115 7.38 6.64 -8.10
CA HIS A 115 8.59 6.87 -8.89
C HIS A 115 8.31 6.89 -10.40
N LEU A 116 7.25 6.19 -10.87
CA LEU A 116 6.78 6.24 -12.26
C LEU A 116 6.26 7.63 -12.68
N PHE A 117 6.03 8.52 -11.72
CA PHE A 117 5.50 9.88 -11.90
C PHE A 117 6.45 10.96 -11.36
N SER A 118 7.71 10.62 -11.11
CA SER A 118 8.69 11.53 -10.51
C SER A 118 8.24 12.10 -9.15
N ILE A 119 7.47 11.31 -8.40
CA ILE A 119 7.10 11.57 -7.00
C ILE A 119 8.10 10.81 -6.12
N ASP A 120 8.63 11.49 -5.11
CA ASP A 120 9.61 10.91 -4.19
C ASP A 120 8.93 9.98 -3.19
N GLY A 121 9.05 8.67 -3.40
CA GLY A 121 8.49 7.64 -2.53
C GLY A 121 9.07 7.64 -1.12
N SER A 122 10.22 8.25 -0.87
CA SER A 122 10.83 8.30 0.48
C SER A 122 10.27 9.42 1.36
N ARG A 123 9.54 10.39 0.79
CA ARG A 123 9.10 11.59 1.52
C ARG A 123 7.69 12.08 1.18
N GLU A 124 7.26 11.94 -0.07
CA GLU A 124 6.03 12.57 -0.56
C GLU A 124 4.81 11.64 -0.43
N ILE A 125 5.02 10.32 -0.42
CA ILE A 125 3.99 9.32 -0.19
C ILE A 125 4.58 7.97 0.25
N SER A 126 3.99 7.34 1.27
CA SER A 126 4.37 5.99 1.71
C SER A 126 3.59 4.90 0.98
N GLY A 127 3.95 3.64 1.16
CA GLY A 127 3.21 2.48 0.67
C GLY A 127 1.75 2.50 1.14
N SER A 128 1.49 2.83 2.41
CA SER A 128 0.10 2.97 2.88
C SER A 128 -0.62 4.17 2.27
N GLY A 129 0.10 5.24 1.96
CA GLY A 129 -0.42 6.35 1.15
C GLY A 129 -0.84 5.90 -0.25
N VAL A 130 0.00 5.13 -0.95
CA VAL A 130 -0.31 4.57 -2.28
C VAL A 130 -1.56 3.68 -2.22
N VAL A 131 -1.63 2.78 -1.24
CA VAL A 131 -2.79 1.90 -1.07
C VAL A 131 -4.05 2.69 -0.71
N TYR A 132 -3.94 3.73 0.12
CA TYR A 132 -5.06 4.60 0.44
C TYR A 132 -5.61 5.32 -0.80
N LEU A 133 -4.75 5.87 -1.66
CA LEU A 133 -5.19 6.51 -2.89
C LEU A 133 -5.91 5.52 -3.81
N PHE A 134 -5.41 4.29 -3.93
CA PHE A 134 -6.09 3.23 -4.66
C PHE A 134 -7.44 2.87 -4.03
N ALA A 135 -7.50 2.64 -2.72
CA ALA A 135 -8.72 2.31 -2.00
C ALA A 135 -9.78 3.41 -2.14
N ARG A 136 -9.41 4.68 -2.01
CA ARG A 136 -10.30 5.84 -2.21
C ARG A 136 -10.81 5.92 -3.65
N GLU A 137 -9.99 5.53 -4.62
CA GLU A 137 -10.38 5.47 -6.03
C GLU A 137 -11.35 4.30 -6.32
N LEU A 138 -11.26 3.19 -5.57
CA LEU A 138 -12.25 2.11 -5.62
C LEU A 138 -13.62 2.56 -5.12
N ASP A 139 -13.66 3.26 -3.99
CA ASP A 139 -14.88 3.85 -3.40
C ASP A 139 -14.48 5.05 -2.53
N LYS A 140 -15.10 6.21 -2.78
CA LYS A 140 -14.81 7.46 -2.09
C LYS A 140 -15.02 7.38 -0.58
N ILE A 141 -15.89 6.47 -0.11
CA ILE A 141 -16.12 6.28 1.32
C ILE A 141 -14.86 5.80 2.07
N ASN A 142 -13.92 5.14 1.37
CA ASN A 142 -12.66 4.70 1.96
C ASN A 142 -11.77 5.87 2.40
N ALA A 143 -12.13 7.12 2.05
CA ALA A 143 -11.54 8.33 2.61
C ALA A 143 -11.60 8.37 4.16
N GLU A 144 -12.55 7.66 4.79
CA GLU A 144 -12.62 7.53 6.26
C GLU A 144 -11.37 6.91 6.88
N MET A 145 -10.62 6.13 6.11
CA MET A 145 -9.40 5.44 6.54
C MET A 145 -8.12 6.28 6.35
N ALA A 146 -8.23 7.57 5.96
CA ALA A 146 -7.06 8.44 5.75
C ALA A 146 -6.09 8.46 6.94
N HIS A 147 -6.62 8.40 8.17
CA HIS A 147 -5.82 8.34 9.39
C HIS A 147 -4.90 7.10 9.48
N ILE A 148 -5.29 5.96 8.90
CA ILE A 148 -4.45 4.75 8.85
C ILE A 148 -3.28 4.94 7.89
N ALA A 149 -3.50 5.60 6.75
CA ALA A 149 -2.43 5.95 5.83
C ALA A 149 -1.42 6.92 6.46
N VAL A 150 -1.91 7.89 7.25
CA VAL A 150 -1.04 8.79 8.02
C VAL A 150 -0.19 8.01 9.03
N ILE A 151 -0.76 7.01 9.72
CA ILE A 151 -0.01 6.18 10.66
C ILE A 151 1.13 5.43 9.96
N GLY A 152 0.86 4.84 8.79
CA GLY A 152 1.90 4.16 8.01
C GLY A 152 3.01 5.12 7.57
N ALA A 153 2.64 6.30 7.05
CA ALA A 153 3.62 7.32 6.66
C ALA A 153 4.48 7.85 7.84
N ILE A 154 3.92 7.95 9.06
CA ILE A 154 4.70 8.24 10.29
C ILE A 154 5.61 7.07 10.64
N GLY A 155 5.11 5.84 10.52
CA GLY A 155 5.86 4.62 10.75
C GLY A 155 7.08 4.50 9.84
N ASP A 156 6.96 5.00 8.61
CA ASP A 156 8.02 5.09 7.61
C ASP A 156 8.84 6.41 7.70
N VAL A 157 8.62 7.21 8.74
CA VAL A 157 9.40 8.43 9.06
C VAL A 157 9.34 9.51 7.95
N GLN A 158 8.26 9.53 7.17
CA GLN A 158 8.14 10.45 6.02
C GLN A 158 7.75 11.88 6.42
N GLU A 159 7.40 12.11 7.67
CA GLU A 159 6.96 13.39 8.22
C GLU A 159 8.13 14.22 8.79
N ASN A 160 9.38 13.94 8.44
CA ASN A 160 10.54 14.69 8.89
C ASN A 160 10.45 16.19 8.46
N ASN A 161 10.31 17.07 9.46
CA ASN A 161 9.94 18.50 9.32
C ASN A 161 8.53 18.78 8.76
N GLY A 162 7.60 17.84 8.93
CA GLY A 162 6.22 17.93 8.46
C GLY A 162 6.02 17.05 7.22
N PHE A 163 4.76 16.76 6.92
CA PHE A 163 4.40 16.07 5.69
C PHE A 163 4.53 17.00 4.48
N LEU A 164 4.80 16.41 3.33
CA LEU A 164 4.90 17.10 2.05
C LEU A 164 3.91 16.50 1.05
N ARG A 165 3.44 17.33 0.12
CA ARG A 165 2.63 16.92 -1.06
C ARG A 165 1.51 15.93 -0.72
N LEU A 166 1.56 14.71 -1.23
CA LEU A 166 0.46 13.75 -1.12
C LEU A 166 0.23 13.30 0.33
N ASN A 167 1.29 13.09 1.11
CA ASN A 167 1.13 12.82 2.54
C ASN A 167 0.42 13.97 3.27
N GLU A 168 0.70 15.23 2.90
CA GLU A 168 0.01 16.40 3.48
C GLU A 168 -1.48 16.43 3.08
N GLU A 169 -1.79 16.13 1.82
CA GLU A 169 -3.18 16.01 1.35
C GLU A 169 -3.95 14.92 2.10
N ILE A 170 -3.32 13.75 2.31
CA ILE A 170 -3.90 12.63 3.07
C ILE A 170 -4.13 13.04 4.53
N ALA A 171 -3.15 13.70 5.16
CA ALA A 171 -3.28 14.19 6.53
C ALA A 171 -4.41 15.22 6.67
N ALA A 172 -4.56 16.14 5.71
CA ALA A 172 -5.65 17.10 5.70
C ALA A 172 -7.03 16.41 5.64
N VAL A 173 -7.18 15.35 4.84
CA VAL A 173 -8.42 14.54 4.82
C VAL A 173 -8.67 13.86 6.17
N ALA A 174 -7.64 13.30 6.79
CA ALA A 174 -7.77 12.67 8.10
C ALA A 174 -8.17 13.68 9.20
N GLU A 175 -7.71 14.93 9.13
CA GLU A 175 -8.14 16.03 10.01
C GLU A 175 -9.60 16.43 9.73
N GLN A 176 -10.00 16.56 8.47
CA GLN A 176 -11.37 16.90 8.07
C GLN A 176 -12.40 15.85 8.51
N THR A 177 -12.01 14.57 8.52
CA THR A 177 -12.85 13.48 9.02
C THR A 177 -12.87 13.39 10.56
N GLY A 178 -12.15 14.27 11.25
CA GLY A 178 -12.08 14.33 12.71
C GLY A 178 -11.37 13.15 13.36
N LYS A 179 -10.63 12.34 12.59
CA LYS A 179 -9.95 11.13 13.05
C LYS A 179 -8.56 11.42 13.63
N ILE A 180 -7.92 12.49 13.17
CA ILE A 180 -6.66 12.99 13.74
C ILE A 180 -6.75 14.48 14.04
N LYS A 181 -5.83 14.94 14.89
CA LYS A 181 -5.61 16.36 15.16
C LYS A 181 -4.12 16.66 15.05
N ARG A 182 -3.76 17.71 14.32
CA ARG A 182 -2.39 18.21 14.26
C ARG A 182 -2.12 19.17 15.40
N SER A 183 -0.98 18.98 16.06
CA SER A 183 -0.50 19.86 17.13
C SER A 183 1.01 20.00 17.05
N ARG A 184 1.53 21.14 17.49
CA ARG A 184 2.97 21.38 17.61
C ARG A 184 3.46 20.90 18.98
N GLY A 185 4.49 20.06 19.01
CA GLY A 185 5.05 19.51 20.24
C GLY A 185 6.35 18.75 20.00
N LEU A 186 6.90 18.14 21.05
CA LEU A 186 8.08 17.29 20.97
C LEU A 186 7.75 16.00 20.20
N ARG A 187 8.55 15.70 19.17
CA ARG A 187 8.42 14.48 18.36
C ARG A 187 9.32 13.38 18.91
N ILE A 188 8.96 12.90 20.11
CA ILE A 188 9.67 11.81 20.80
C ILE A 188 8.73 10.63 21.02
N PHE A 189 9.24 9.42 20.81
CA PHE A 189 8.50 8.19 21.09
C PHE A 189 8.16 8.11 22.58
N GLY A 190 6.94 7.67 22.90
CA GLY A 190 6.48 7.51 24.27
C GLY A 190 5.98 8.79 24.94
N SER A 191 5.85 9.92 24.23
CA SER A 191 5.33 11.19 24.80
C SER A 191 3.97 11.07 25.50
N GLN A 192 3.16 10.07 25.12
CA GLN A 192 1.84 9.79 25.72
C GLN A 192 1.84 8.58 26.68
N THR A 193 2.90 7.77 26.70
CA THR A 193 2.90 6.46 27.37
C THR A 193 4.12 6.21 28.25
N ARG A 194 5.07 7.14 28.28
CA ARG A 194 6.29 7.06 29.10
C ARG A 194 6.47 8.33 29.93
N PRO A 195 7.00 8.19 31.16
CA PRO A 195 7.41 9.34 31.94
C PRO A 195 8.53 10.12 31.23
N ILE A 196 8.63 11.41 31.56
CA ILE A 196 9.65 12.32 31.01
C ILE A 196 11.03 12.11 31.68
N HIS A 197 11.09 11.29 32.73
CA HIS A 197 12.27 11.04 33.58
C HIS A 197 12.83 9.64 33.42
#